data_AF-A0A7S0BJT5-F1
#
_entry.id   AF-A0A7S0BJT5-F1
#
_cell.length_a   1.000
_cell.length_b   1.000
_cell.length_c   1.000
_cell.angle_alpha   90.00
_cell.angle_beta   90.00
_cell.angle_gamma   90.00
#
_symmetry.space_group_name_H-M   'P 1'
#
loop_
_entity.id
_entity.type
_entity.pdbx_description
1 polymer ?
#
loop_
_entity_poly.entity_id
_entity_poly.type
_entity_poly.pdbx_seq_one_letter_code
_entity_poly.pdbx_strand_id
1 'polypeptide(L)'
;DTSESGKLAVSTSKSTCFVWDASSGKSVFEIKTKAKKAHIRSVAFAKSVKQAPVGYVVTVENENKVGGFVSTWDELGVKKFFFKVMKEQITAMAISESNLVACGGSEGNVSVLRMDTSGQLSHCYRTRSPFHILAVTSLSFTTPSRNLVSVSADSTMKCYAAQTVESEPAFSLVVLLLMLLLLISFALGIYIPYAEHASQSP
;
A
#
# COMPACT_ATOMS: atom_id res chain seq x y z
N ASP A 1 13.68 -11.20 -9.96
CA ASP A 1 12.41 -10.97 -10.68
C ASP A 1 12.73 -10.48 -12.10
N THR A 2 11.78 -10.54 -13.03
CA THR A 2 11.95 -10.11 -14.43
C THR A 2 10.88 -9.12 -14.84
N SER A 3 11.21 -8.17 -15.71
CA SER A 3 10.23 -7.21 -16.23
C SER A 3 9.17 -7.92 -17.07
N GLU A 4 7.99 -7.30 -17.22
CA GLU A 4 6.89 -7.84 -18.04
C GLU A 4 7.34 -8.12 -19.48
N SER A 5 8.20 -7.27 -20.03
CA SER A 5 8.81 -7.45 -21.36
C SER A 5 9.87 -8.56 -21.45
N GLY A 6 10.32 -9.11 -20.32
CA GLY A 6 11.42 -10.06 -20.23
C GLY A 6 12.81 -9.49 -20.57
N LYS A 7 12.92 -8.20 -20.91
CA LYS A 7 14.19 -7.55 -21.29
C LYS A 7 15.07 -7.21 -20.11
N LEU A 8 14.48 -6.99 -18.93
CA LEU A 8 15.21 -6.66 -17.72
C LEU A 8 15.02 -7.74 -16.66
N ALA A 9 16.05 -7.98 -15.88
CA ALA A 9 16.00 -8.78 -14.66
C ALA A 9 16.46 -7.94 -13.48
N VAL A 10 15.93 -8.22 -12.30
CA VAL A 10 16.35 -7.57 -11.05
C VAL A 10 16.73 -8.63 -10.03
N SER A 11 17.88 -8.41 -9.40
CA SER A 11 18.39 -9.26 -8.32
C SER A 11 18.79 -8.40 -7.14
N THR A 12 18.87 -9.01 -5.96
CA THR A 12 19.24 -8.30 -4.75
C THR A 12 20.26 -9.07 -3.94
N SER A 13 21.11 -8.30 -3.29
CA SER A 13 22.06 -8.70 -2.26
C SER A 13 21.68 -7.97 -0.96
N LYS A 14 22.46 -8.18 0.10
CA LYS A 14 22.18 -7.59 1.41
C LYS A 14 21.98 -6.07 1.39
N SER A 15 22.73 -5.31 0.59
CA SER A 15 22.67 -3.83 0.58
C SER A 15 22.38 -3.23 -0.79
N THR A 16 22.39 -4.06 -1.82
CA THR A 16 22.38 -3.60 -3.20
C THR A 16 21.38 -4.40 -4.01
N CYS A 17 20.62 -3.71 -4.84
CA CYS A 17 19.80 -4.26 -5.88
C CYS A 17 20.45 -3.96 -7.24
N PHE A 18 20.52 -4.96 -8.11
CA PHE A 18 21.08 -4.85 -9.45
C PHE A 18 19.98 -5.04 -10.48
N VAL A 19 19.95 -4.15 -11.47
CA VAL A 19 19.11 -4.32 -12.66
C VAL A 19 19.99 -4.72 -13.82
N TRP A 20 19.59 -5.78 -14.51
CA TRP A 20 20.34 -6.44 -15.57
C TRP A 20 19.56 -6.35 -16.86
N ASP A 21 20.29 -6.16 -17.96
CA ASP A 21 19.75 -6.45 -19.28
C ASP A 21 19.79 -7.97 -19.48
N ALA A 22 18.61 -8.57 -19.63
CA ALA A 22 18.47 -10.03 -19.69
C ALA A 22 19.09 -10.64 -20.96
N SER A 23 19.23 -9.86 -22.03
CA SER A 23 19.80 -10.33 -23.30
C SER A 23 21.32 -10.35 -23.29
N SER A 24 21.95 -9.36 -22.65
CA SER A 24 23.40 -9.19 -22.61
C SER A 24 24.04 -9.68 -21.30
N GLY A 25 23.25 -9.86 -20.24
CA GLY A 25 23.74 -10.20 -18.90
C GLY A 25 24.49 -9.08 -18.20
N LYS A 26 24.50 -7.86 -18.77
CA LYS A 26 25.21 -6.70 -18.19
C LYS A 26 24.33 -5.96 -17.20
N SER A 27 24.93 -5.43 -16.14
CA SER A 27 24.24 -4.56 -15.20
C SER A 27 23.95 -3.21 -15.86
N VAL A 28 22.67 -2.82 -15.91
CA VAL A 28 22.22 -1.52 -16.41
C VAL A 28 22.43 -0.45 -15.35
N PHE A 29 22.00 -0.72 -14.11
CA PHE A 29 22.22 0.18 -12.98
C PHE A 29 22.17 -0.56 -11.63
N GLU A 30 22.74 0.11 -10.63
CA GLU A 30 22.88 -0.38 -9.26
C GLU A 30 22.09 0.52 -8.30
N ILE A 31 21.15 -0.07 -7.56
CA ILE A 31 20.37 0.57 -6.52
C ILE A 31 21.01 0.23 -5.16
N LYS A 32 21.51 1.25 -4.44
CA LYS A 32 22.04 1.09 -3.08
C LYS A 32 21.08 1.64 -2.05
N THR A 33 20.88 0.90 -0.96
CA THR A 33 20.24 1.49 0.21
C THR A 33 21.17 2.54 0.83
N LYS A 34 20.62 3.69 1.24
CA LYS A 34 21.37 4.74 1.93
C LYS A 34 21.59 4.44 3.41
N ALA A 35 20.82 3.51 3.99
CA ALA A 35 20.85 3.22 5.41
C ALA A 35 21.91 2.15 5.72
N LYS A 36 22.90 2.52 6.55
CA LYS A 36 24.04 1.66 6.94
C LYS A 36 23.65 0.31 7.57
N LYS A 37 22.42 0.19 8.10
CA LYS A 37 21.90 -1.01 8.76
C LYS A 37 20.63 -1.56 8.11
N ALA A 38 20.31 -1.11 6.90
CA ALA A 38 19.20 -1.65 6.14
C ALA A 38 19.63 -2.86 5.30
N HIS A 39 18.73 -3.83 5.19
CA HIS A 39 18.90 -5.00 4.33
C HIS A 39 17.81 -5.05 3.29
N ILE A 40 18.19 -5.10 2.01
CA ILE A 40 17.22 -5.31 0.94
C ILE A 40 16.83 -6.78 0.99
N ARG A 41 15.58 -7.06 1.37
CA ARG A 41 15.09 -8.43 1.59
C ARG A 41 14.48 -9.03 0.34
N SER A 42 13.84 -8.19 -0.47
CA SER A 42 13.13 -8.60 -1.68
C SER A 42 13.07 -7.45 -2.66
N VAL A 43 13.02 -7.80 -3.95
CA VAL A 43 12.94 -6.87 -5.08
C VAL A 43 12.04 -7.44 -6.16
N ALA A 44 11.26 -6.58 -6.79
CA ALA A 44 10.37 -6.98 -7.88
C ALA A 44 10.06 -5.80 -8.82
N PHE A 45 9.68 -6.12 -10.05
CA PHE A 45 9.19 -5.14 -11.00
C PHE A 45 7.69 -4.88 -10.78
N ALA A 46 7.28 -3.62 -10.92
CA ALA A 46 5.87 -3.26 -11.07
C ALA A 46 5.34 -3.82 -12.40
N LYS A 47 4.15 -4.42 -12.38
CA LYS A 47 3.68 -5.28 -13.46
C LYS A 47 2.74 -4.67 -14.48
N SER A 48 2.11 -3.52 -14.22
CA SER A 48 1.36 -2.84 -15.27
C SER A 48 0.99 -1.43 -14.87
N VAL A 49 1.79 -0.45 -15.27
CA VAL A 49 1.22 0.86 -15.52
C VAL A 49 1.10 0.97 -17.03
N LYS A 50 -0.10 0.73 -17.57
CA LYS A 50 -0.39 0.83 -19.02
C LYS A 50 -0.01 2.17 -19.67
N GLN A 51 0.49 3.14 -18.89
CA GLN A 51 0.95 4.46 -19.31
C GLN A 51 2.21 4.96 -18.57
N ALA A 52 2.79 4.21 -17.62
CA ALA A 52 4.12 4.59 -17.13
C ALA A 52 5.15 3.97 -18.07
N PRO A 53 6.17 4.73 -18.46
CA PRO A 53 7.32 4.13 -19.08
C PRO A 53 7.87 3.08 -18.11
N VAL A 54 8.28 1.95 -18.70
CA VAL A 54 9.01 0.79 -18.16
C VAL A 54 9.16 0.70 -16.61
N GLY A 55 8.53 -0.32 -16.03
CA GLY A 55 8.96 -1.04 -14.82
C GLY A 55 9.65 -0.28 -13.69
N TYR A 56 8.88 0.39 -12.83
CA TYR A 56 9.35 0.74 -11.49
C TYR A 56 9.87 -0.52 -10.77
N VAL A 57 11.02 -0.39 -10.11
CA VAL A 57 11.52 -1.44 -9.20
C VAL A 57 11.00 -1.12 -7.80
N VAL A 58 10.41 -2.13 -7.15
CA VAL A 58 10.05 -2.08 -5.74
C VAL A 58 11.11 -2.81 -4.94
N THR A 59 11.65 -2.15 -3.92
CA THR A 59 12.58 -2.77 -2.97
C THR A 59 11.97 -2.79 -1.59
N VAL A 60 12.03 -3.93 -0.93
CA VAL A 60 11.70 -4.08 0.48
C VAL A 60 12.98 -4.03 1.29
N GLU A 61 13.05 -3.10 2.24
CA GLU A 61 14.21 -2.85 3.08
C GLU A 61 13.83 -3.07 4.55
N ASN A 62 14.61 -3.86 5.28
CA ASN A 62 14.45 -4.01 6.72
C ASN A 62 15.60 -3.30 7.43
N GLU A 63 15.28 -2.41 8.36
CA GLU A 63 16.28 -1.82 9.25
C GLU A 63 16.11 -2.36 10.67
N ASN A 64 17.20 -2.87 11.22
CA ASN A 64 17.21 -3.50 12.54
C ASN A 64 16.65 -2.56 13.61
N LYS A 65 15.64 -3.05 14.37
CA LYS A 65 14.92 -2.33 15.44
C LYS A 65 14.09 -1.13 14.99
N VAL A 66 14.10 -0.77 13.71
CA VAL A 66 13.31 0.35 13.19
C VAL A 66 12.06 -0.17 12.48
N GLY A 67 12.19 -1.19 11.64
CA GLY A 67 11.08 -1.86 10.97
C GLY A 67 11.30 -2.07 9.47
N GLY A 68 10.20 -2.33 8.78
CA GLY A 68 10.14 -2.65 7.36
C GLY A 68 9.70 -1.45 6.52
N PHE A 69 10.47 -1.21 5.46
CA PHE A 69 10.32 -0.11 4.53
C PHE A 69 10.13 -0.64 3.12
N VAL A 70 9.47 0.17 2.29
CA VAL A 70 9.37 -0.06 0.86
C VAL A 70 9.85 1.20 0.14
N SER A 71 10.74 1.01 -0.83
CA SER A 71 11.15 2.05 -1.76
C SER A 71 10.65 1.71 -3.16
N THR A 72 10.39 2.74 -3.96
CA THR A 72 10.18 2.63 -5.40
C THR A 72 11.25 3.40 -6.15
N TRP A 73 11.66 2.86 -7.29
CA TRP A 73 12.75 3.39 -8.10
C TRP A 73 12.30 3.41 -9.55
N ASP A 74 12.60 4.50 -10.26
CA ASP A 74 12.36 4.56 -11.70
C ASP A 74 13.41 3.75 -12.48
N GLU A 75 13.22 3.73 -13.80
CA GLU A 75 14.10 3.09 -14.78
C GLU A 75 15.53 3.62 -14.78
N LEU A 76 15.73 4.84 -14.31
CA LEU A 76 17.02 5.50 -14.25
C LEU A 76 17.71 5.25 -12.89
N GLY A 77 17.11 4.44 -12.03
CA GLY A 77 17.61 4.14 -10.69
C GLY A 77 17.40 5.28 -9.69
N VAL A 78 16.53 6.25 -9.99
CA VAL A 78 16.18 7.35 -9.10
C VAL A 78 15.06 6.91 -8.16
N LYS A 79 15.33 7.04 -6.86
CA LYS A 79 14.34 6.78 -5.81
C LYS A 79 13.18 7.78 -5.92
N LYS A 80 11.97 7.31 -6.21
CA LYS A 80 10.75 8.14 -6.21
C LYS A 80 10.08 8.19 -4.86
N PHE A 81 10.06 7.05 -4.17
CA PHE A 81 9.35 6.93 -2.91
C PHE A 81 10.12 6.12 -1.88
N PHE A 82 9.94 6.45 -0.60
CA PHE A 82 10.47 5.72 0.54
C PHE A 82 9.48 5.82 1.69
N PHE A 83 9.02 4.69 2.20
CA PHE A 83 7.96 4.70 3.19
C PHE A 83 8.07 3.54 4.18
N LYS A 84 7.79 3.85 5.44
CA LYS A 84 7.78 2.87 6.53
C LYS A 84 6.42 2.17 6.59
N VAL A 85 6.35 0.96 6.06
CA VAL A 85 5.10 0.19 5.93
C VAL A 85 4.72 -0.50 7.23
N MET A 86 5.70 -0.99 7.98
CA MET A 86 5.47 -1.76 9.20
C MET A 86 6.55 -1.51 10.27
N LYS A 87 6.17 -1.71 11.53
CA LYS A 87 7.08 -1.54 12.68
C LYS A 87 8.02 -2.73 12.83
N GLU A 88 7.58 -3.90 12.41
CA GLU A 88 8.35 -5.14 12.35
C GLU A 88 9.08 -5.30 11.01
N GLN A 89 9.87 -6.36 10.88
CA GLN A 89 10.58 -6.68 9.65
C GLN A 89 9.63 -7.30 8.62
N ILE A 90 9.75 -6.91 7.36
CA ILE A 90 9.03 -7.54 6.25
C ILE A 90 9.71 -8.86 5.90
N THR A 91 8.94 -9.95 5.95
CA THR A 91 9.39 -11.31 5.66
C THR A 91 8.89 -11.83 4.31
N ALA A 92 7.78 -11.28 3.81
CA ALA A 92 7.18 -11.67 2.53
C ALA A 92 6.73 -10.45 1.72
N MET A 93 6.78 -10.55 0.39
CA MET A 93 6.31 -9.53 -0.54
C MET A 93 5.59 -10.17 -1.73
N ALA A 94 4.54 -9.53 -2.23
CA ALA A 94 3.92 -9.84 -3.51
C ALA A 94 3.51 -8.57 -4.25
N ILE A 95 3.54 -8.61 -5.58
CA ILE A 95 3.06 -7.53 -6.44
C ILE A 95 1.94 -8.06 -7.33
N SER A 96 0.87 -7.29 -7.46
CA SER A 96 -0.27 -7.60 -8.31
C SER A 96 -0.14 -6.95 -9.69
N GLU A 97 -0.86 -7.49 -10.68
CA GLU A 97 -0.99 -6.91 -12.02
C GLU A 97 -1.69 -5.53 -12.00
N SER A 98 -2.40 -5.21 -10.91
CA SER A 98 -3.09 -3.93 -10.69
C SER A 98 -2.29 -2.96 -9.81
N ASN A 99 -0.96 -3.10 -9.77
CA ASN A 99 -0.03 -2.26 -8.99
C ASN A 99 -0.29 -2.25 -7.47
N LEU A 100 -0.81 -3.34 -6.92
CA LEU A 100 -0.87 -3.53 -5.47
C LEU A 100 0.44 -4.18 -5.01
N VAL A 101 1.01 -3.65 -3.93
CA VAL A 101 2.19 -4.20 -3.27
C VAL A 101 1.77 -4.69 -1.88
N ALA A 102 1.85 -5.99 -1.67
CA ALA A 102 1.59 -6.61 -0.38
C ALA A 102 2.90 -6.86 0.37
N CYS A 103 2.90 -6.56 1.65
CA CYS A 103 4.03 -6.77 2.56
C CYS A 103 3.54 -7.53 3.79
N GLY A 104 4.17 -8.68 4.08
CA GLY A 104 3.90 -9.51 5.25
C GLY A 104 5.04 -9.39 6.24
N GLY A 105 4.71 -9.24 7.52
CA GLY A 105 5.68 -8.98 8.58
C GLY A 105 5.99 -10.19 9.47
N SER A 106 7.06 -10.06 10.25
CA SER A 106 7.51 -11.08 11.20
C SER A 106 6.56 -11.33 12.36
N GLU A 107 5.66 -10.39 12.68
CA GLU A 107 4.65 -10.53 13.73
C GLU A 107 3.27 -10.91 13.15
N GLY A 108 3.24 -11.38 11.90
CA GLY A 108 2.00 -11.85 11.27
C GLY A 108 1.10 -10.75 10.69
N ASN A 109 1.54 -9.49 10.70
CA ASN A 109 0.78 -8.39 10.11
C ASN A 109 0.91 -8.40 8.58
N VAL A 110 -0.15 -7.98 7.89
CA VAL A 110 -0.11 -7.75 6.44
C VAL A 110 -0.57 -6.33 6.11
N SER A 111 0.21 -5.66 5.25
CA SER A 111 -0.11 -4.35 4.70
C SER A 111 -0.18 -4.44 3.18
N VAL A 112 -1.15 -3.76 2.58
CA VAL A 112 -1.29 -3.61 1.14
C VAL A 112 -1.22 -2.14 0.77
N LEU A 113 -0.35 -1.85 -0.19
CA LEU A 113 -0.12 -0.52 -0.74
C LEU A 113 -0.59 -0.53 -2.20
N ARG A 114 -1.04 0.62 -2.69
CA ARG A 114 -1.23 0.86 -4.13
C ARG A 114 -0.13 1.77 -4.62
N MET A 115 0.47 1.39 -5.74
CA MET A 115 1.36 2.23 -6.51
C MET A 115 0.56 2.99 -7.57
N ASP A 116 0.76 4.30 -7.63
CA ASP A 116 0.21 5.14 -8.68
C ASP A 116 1.09 5.14 -9.95
N THR A 117 0.72 5.95 -10.93
CA THR A 117 1.49 6.11 -12.18
C THR A 117 2.83 6.82 -11.98
N SER A 118 3.00 7.58 -10.90
CA SER A 118 4.22 8.32 -10.56
C SER A 118 5.23 7.49 -9.74
N GLY A 119 4.86 6.26 -9.39
CA GLY A 119 5.64 5.38 -8.52
C GLY A 119 5.47 5.68 -7.03
N GLN A 120 4.54 6.55 -6.64
CA GLN A 120 4.20 6.82 -5.25
C GLN A 120 3.38 5.66 -4.67
N LEU A 121 3.66 5.30 -3.41
CA LEU A 121 2.89 4.28 -2.69
C LEU A 121 1.94 4.92 -1.69
N SER A 122 0.71 4.43 -1.65
CA SER A 122 -0.32 4.82 -0.67
C SER A 122 -0.86 3.59 0.03
N HIS A 123 -1.22 3.70 1.31
CA HIS A 123 -1.86 2.60 2.04
C HIS A 123 -3.28 2.39 1.53
N CYS A 124 -3.56 1.19 1.05
CA CYS A 124 -4.94 0.75 0.77
C CYS A 124 -5.52 0.00 1.96
N TYR A 125 -4.72 -0.87 2.57
CA TYR A 125 -5.21 -1.74 3.61
C TYR A 125 -4.11 -2.10 4.60
N ARG A 126 -4.49 -2.20 5.86
CA ARG A 126 -3.65 -2.73 6.93
C ARG A 126 -4.51 -3.65 7.76
N THR A 127 -4.08 -4.89 7.92
CA THR A 127 -4.80 -5.84 8.77
C THR A 127 -4.83 -5.33 10.21
N ARG A 128 -5.95 -5.53 10.92
CA ARG A 128 -5.96 -5.37 12.39
C ARG A 128 -5.08 -6.47 12.99
N SER A 129 -4.27 -6.09 13.97
CA SER A 129 -3.44 -7.03 14.71
C SER A 129 -4.28 -7.76 15.77
N PRO A 130 -4.11 -9.08 15.95
CA PRO A 130 -3.27 -9.99 15.18
C PRO A 130 -4.00 -10.56 13.94
N PHE A 131 -3.34 -10.55 12.78
CA PHE A 131 -3.86 -11.19 11.56
C PHE A 131 -3.37 -12.62 11.41
N HIS A 132 -2.06 -12.86 11.46
CA HIS A 132 -1.46 -14.16 11.75
C HIS A 132 -0.85 -14.14 13.16
N ILE A 133 -0.65 -15.33 13.74
CA ILE A 133 -0.02 -15.47 15.06
C ILE A 133 1.51 -15.40 14.93
N LEU A 134 2.03 -15.94 13.83
CA LEU A 134 3.47 -15.97 13.53
C LEU A 134 3.77 -15.28 12.19
N ALA A 135 5.06 -15.17 11.89
CA ALA A 135 5.58 -14.52 10.69
C ALA A 135 4.89 -14.98 9.41
N VAL A 136 4.53 -14.00 8.56
CA VAL A 136 4.03 -14.27 7.21
C VAL A 136 5.20 -14.79 6.38
N THR A 137 5.09 -16.00 5.84
CA THR A 137 6.19 -16.65 5.11
C THR A 137 6.09 -16.42 3.61
N SER A 138 4.88 -16.26 3.07
CA SER A 138 4.67 -15.94 1.66
C SER A 138 3.35 -15.21 1.44
N LEU A 139 3.29 -14.47 0.33
CA LEU A 139 2.13 -13.73 -0.13
C LEU A 139 1.94 -13.97 -1.63
N SER A 140 0.70 -14.00 -2.09
CA SER A 140 0.40 -14.07 -3.52
C SER A 140 -0.96 -13.44 -3.83
N PHE A 141 -1.03 -12.68 -4.92
CA PHE A 141 -2.29 -12.17 -5.44
C PHE A 141 -2.90 -13.17 -6.43
N THR A 142 -4.20 -13.40 -6.33
CA THR A 142 -4.95 -14.17 -7.33
C THR A 142 -5.20 -13.30 -8.56
N THR A 143 -4.90 -13.76 -9.78
CA THR A 143 -5.26 -13.04 -11.02
C THR A 143 -6.80 -13.05 -11.21
N PRO A 144 -7.48 -11.91 -11.43
CA PRO A 144 -6.96 -10.59 -11.81
C PRO A 144 -6.76 -9.59 -10.65
N SER A 145 -5.91 -9.90 -9.68
CA SER A 145 -5.60 -9.12 -8.46
C SER A 145 -6.77 -8.93 -7.48
N ARG A 146 -7.76 -9.83 -7.48
CA ARG A 146 -8.98 -9.68 -6.65
C ARG A 146 -8.80 -10.06 -5.19
N ASN A 147 -8.00 -11.08 -4.93
CA ASN A 147 -7.74 -11.57 -3.59
C ASN A 147 -6.25 -11.64 -3.33
N LEU A 148 -5.88 -11.49 -2.06
CA LEU A 148 -4.55 -11.73 -1.56
C LEU A 148 -4.59 -12.94 -0.64
N VAL A 149 -3.69 -13.87 -0.90
CA VAL A 149 -3.48 -15.08 -0.11
C VAL A 149 -2.21 -14.87 0.70
N SER A 150 -2.31 -15.05 2.01
CA SER A 150 -1.19 -15.05 2.93
C SER A 150 -1.06 -16.41 3.59
N VAL A 151 0.19 -16.87 3.72
CA VAL A 151 0.54 -18.06 4.47
C VAL A 151 1.55 -17.69 5.55
N SER A 152 1.47 -18.34 6.70
CA SER A 152 2.28 -18.03 7.88
C SER A 152 2.90 -19.28 8.48
N ALA A 153 3.96 -19.06 9.26
CA ALA A 153 4.57 -20.08 10.10
C ALA A 153 3.60 -20.62 11.19
N ASP A 154 2.45 -19.96 11.40
CA ASP A 154 1.37 -20.45 12.27
C ASP A 154 0.58 -21.62 11.66
N SER A 155 1.02 -22.16 10.52
CA SER A 155 0.37 -23.24 9.77
C SER A 155 -1.02 -22.87 9.24
N THR A 156 -1.33 -21.57 9.14
CA THR A 156 -2.58 -21.09 8.56
C THR A 156 -2.36 -20.40 7.22
N MET A 157 -3.38 -20.49 6.38
CA MET A 157 -3.53 -19.71 5.16
C MET A 157 -4.76 -18.82 5.31
N LYS A 158 -4.64 -17.54 4.97
CA LYS A 158 -5.77 -16.61 4.92
C LYS A 158 -5.91 -16.04 3.53
N CYS A 159 -7.14 -15.95 3.05
CA CYS A 159 -7.50 -15.33 1.79
C CYS A 159 -8.43 -14.16 2.08
N TYR A 160 -8.16 -13.01 1.49
CA TYR A 160 -8.94 -11.81 1.68
C TYR A 160 -9.08 -11.06 0.37
N ALA A 161 -10.24 -10.43 0.17
CA ALA A 161 -10.45 -9.56 -0.97
C ALA A 161 -9.49 -8.38 -0.86
N ALA A 162 -8.61 -8.23 -1.86
CA ALA A 162 -7.71 -7.10 -2.00
C ALA A 162 -8.42 -5.90 -2.66
N GLN A 163 -9.75 -5.86 -2.56
CA GLN A 163 -10.52 -4.72 -3.03
C GLN A 163 -10.15 -3.54 -2.14
N THR A 164 -9.67 -2.48 -2.78
CA THR A 164 -9.58 -1.17 -2.16
C THR A 164 -10.91 -0.90 -1.49
N VAL A 165 -10.87 -0.76 -0.17
CA VAL A 165 -11.80 0.14 0.47
C VAL A 165 -11.40 1.50 -0.13
N GLU A 166 -12.05 1.89 -1.22
CA GLU A 166 -12.30 3.32 -1.39
C GLU A 166 -12.85 3.72 -0.05
N SER A 167 -12.11 4.53 0.69
CA SER A 167 -12.64 5.11 1.90
C SER A 167 -14.00 5.66 1.49
N GLU A 168 -15.08 5.00 1.93
CA GLU A 168 -16.42 5.60 1.92
C GLU A 168 -16.18 7.03 2.39
N PRO A 169 -16.49 8.04 1.57
CA PRO A 169 -16.09 9.40 1.84
C PRO A 169 -16.57 9.68 3.25
N ALA A 170 -15.63 9.78 4.21
CA ALA A 170 -15.94 10.10 5.59
C ALA A 170 -16.78 11.35 5.49
N PHE A 171 -18.08 11.23 5.83
CA PHE A 171 -19.13 12.18 5.46
C PHE A 171 -18.54 13.57 5.24
N SER A 172 -18.46 13.98 3.97
CA SER A 172 -17.77 15.22 3.60
C SER A 172 -18.19 16.31 4.58
N LEU A 173 -17.23 17.09 5.10
CA LEU A 173 -17.52 18.18 6.04
C LEU A 173 -18.68 19.06 5.52
N VAL A 174 -18.80 19.19 4.20
CA VAL A 174 -19.91 19.83 3.49
C VAL A 174 -21.27 19.15 3.76
N VAL A 175 -21.34 17.82 3.67
CA VAL A 175 -22.57 17.04 3.97
C VAL A 175 -22.93 17.16 5.45
N LEU A 176 -21.95 17.12 6.35
CA LEU A 176 -22.18 17.34 7.78
C LEU A 176 -22.72 18.75 8.07
N LEU A 177 -22.16 19.76 7.40
CA LEU A 177 -22.55 21.16 7.56
C LEU A 177 -23.94 21.45 6.96
N LEU A 178 -24.28 20.82 5.84
CA LEU A 178 -25.63 20.87 5.25
C LEU A 178 -26.68 20.24 6.18
N MET A 179 -26.38 19.07 6.77
CA MET A 179 -27.28 18.42 7.74
C MET A 179 -27.51 19.30 8.98
N LEU A 180 -26.46 19.95 9.48
CA LEU A 180 -26.57 20.87 10.62
C LEU A 180 -27.41 22.10 10.29
N LEU A 181 -27.22 22.71 9.12
CA LEU A 181 -28.04 23.84 8.66
C LEU A 181 -29.52 23.47 8.52
N LEU A 182 -29.81 22.26 8.03
CA LEU A 182 -31.17 21.76 7.86
C LEU A 182 -31.85 21.52 9.23
N LEU A 183 -31.12 21.00 10.21
CA LEU A 183 -31.59 20.87 11.59
C LEU A 183 -31.87 22.22 12.24
N ILE A 184 -30.99 23.21 12.05
CA ILE A 184 -31.18 24.57 12.57
C ILE A 184 -32.40 25.23 11.92
N SER A 185 -32.57 25.08 10.61
CA SER A 185 -33.74 25.59 9.89
C SER A 185 -35.04 24.95 10.38
N PHE A 186 -35.05 23.65 10.64
CA PHE A 186 -36.23 22.96 11.19
C PHE A 186 -36.53 23.39 12.62
N ALA A 187 -35.51 23.53 13.47
CA ALA A 187 -35.66 24.03 14.84
C ALA A 187 -36.19 25.46 14.87
N LEU A 188 -35.66 26.36 14.04
CA LEU A 188 -36.17 27.73 13.90
C LEU A 188 -37.59 27.76 13.31
N GLY A 189 -37.86 26.93 12.31
CA GLY A 189 -39.18 26.80 11.69
C GLY A 189 -40.25 26.24 12.62
N ILE A 190 -39.88 25.49 13.67
CA ILE A 190 -40.79 25.08 14.75
C ILE A 190 -40.92 26.17 15.82
N TYR A 191 -39.84 26.91 16.10
CA TYR A 191 -39.83 27.92 17.17
C TYR A 191 -40.60 29.19 16.80
N ILE A 192 -40.56 29.62 15.54
CA ILE A 192 -41.28 30.81 15.05
C ILE A 192 -42.81 30.69 15.16
N PRO A 193 -43.48 29.62 14.71
CA PRO A 193 -44.94 29.48 14.86
C PRO A 193 -45.37 29.29 16.32
N TYR A 194 -44.49 28.79 17.20
CA TYR A 194 -44.79 28.65 18.63
C TYR A 194 -44.77 30.00 19.38
N ALA A 195 -43.89 30.93 18.97
CA ALA A 195 -43.82 32.26 19.54
C ALA A 195 -45.01 33.16 19.14
N GLU A 196 -45.52 33.03 17.92
CA GLU A 196 -46.70 33.79 17.48
C GLU A 196 -47.97 33.37 18.22
N HIS A 197 -48.17 32.07 18.46
CA HIS A 197 -49.33 31.58 19.22
C HIS A 197 -49.31 31.97 20.71
N ALA A 198 -48.13 32.10 21.33
CA ALA A 198 -48.02 32.55 22.73
C ALA A 198 -48.29 34.05 22.92
N SER A 199 -48.23 34.85 21.85
CA SER A 199 -48.52 36.30 21.88
C SER A 199 -50.00 36.65 21.63
N GLN A 200 -50.82 35.66 21.29
CA GLN A 200 -52.26 35.81 20.97
C GLN A 200 -53.18 35.08 21.96
N SER A 201 -52.78 34.93 23.22
CA SER A 201 -53.72 34.65 24.31
C SER A 201 -54.06 35.96 25.05
N PRO A 202 -55.36 36.27 25.27
CA PRO A 202 -55.82 37.54 25.84
C PRO A 202 -55.41 37.76 27.30
#